data_AF-A0A3D2IR31-F1
#
_entry.id   AF-A0A3D2IR31-F1
#
_cell.length_a   1.000
_cell.length_b   1.000
_cell.length_c   1.000
_cell.angle_alpha   90.00
_cell.angle_beta   90.00
_cell.angle_gamma   90.00
#
_symmetry.space_group_name_H-M   'P 1'
#
loop_
_entity.id
_entity.type
_entity.pdbx_description
1 polymer ?
#
loop_
_entity_poly.entity_id
_entity_poly.type
_entity_poly.pdbx_seq_one_letter_code
_entity_poly.pdbx_strand_id
1 'polypeptide(L)'
;HIYGEDGGGANCTIVYTELPAEVADTYDIDQLGTELAASNTTAMFADLSGIPAVIFENDETCISGFSMLTEDGYMIQGVISAPSDDQYEEYGPVFGNITMSISPTETEAETEAAE
;
A
#
# COMPACT_ATOMS: atom_id res chain seq x y z
N HIS A 1 -5.54 12.67 3.58
CA HIS A 1 -4.81 13.61 4.47
C HIS A 1 -5.08 13.21 5.90
N ILE A 2 -4.02 13.01 6.67
CA ILE A 2 -4.08 12.71 8.10
C ILE A 2 -3.63 14.00 8.80
N TYR A 3 -4.47 14.53 9.66
CA TYR A 3 -4.20 15.78 10.38
C TYR A 3 -3.99 15.47 11.86
N GLY A 4 -2.91 16.01 12.44
CA GLY A 4 -2.69 16.01 13.88
C GLY A 4 -3.45 17.13 14.59
N GLU A 5 -3.50 17.05 15.91
CA GLU A 5 -4.17 18.04 16.76
C GLU A 5 -3.52 19.44 16.66
N ASP A 6 -2.25 19.51 16.26
CA ASP A 6 -1.47 20.75 16.13
C ASP A 6 -1.59 21.43 14.74
N GLY A 7 -2.39 20.88 13.83
CA GLY A 7 -2.55 21.40 12.46
C GLY A 7 -1.41 21.02 11.50
N GLY A 8 -0.43 20.25 11.97
CA GLY A 8 0.47 19.46 11.14
C GLY A 8 -0.27 18.28 10.49
N GLY A 9 0.28 17.70 9.43
CA GLY A 9 -0.38 16.58 8.79
C GLY A 9 0.48 15.83 7.78
N ALA A 10 0.28 14.52 7.74
CA ALA A 10 0.82 13.65 6.72
C ALA A 10 -0.14 13.56 5.53
N ASN A 11 0.45 13.42 4.34
CA ASN A 11 -0.31 13.08 3.15
C ASN A 11 -0.39 11.56 3.07
N CYS A 12 -1.62 11.05 2.99
CA CYS A 12 -1.89 9.65 2.71
C CYS A 12 -2.60 9.58 1.37
N THR A 13 -2.06 8.80 0.45
CA THR A 13 -2.62 8.54 -0.87
C THR A 13 -2.74 7.04 -1.04
N ILE A 14 -3.93 6.56 -1.42
CA ILE A 14 -4.15 5.18 -1.83
C ILE A 14 -4.57 5.22 -3.29
N VAL A 15 -3.85 4.49 -4.13
CA VAL A 15 -4.09 4.39 -5.57
C VAL A 15 -4.47 2.95 -5.89
N TYR A 16 -5.58 2.81 -6.62
CA TYR A 16 -6.02 1.56 -7.21
C TYR A 16 -5.76 1.64 -8.70
N THR A 17 -4.98 0.70 -9.23
CA THR A 17 -4.59 0.66 -10.64
C THR A 17 -4.91 -0.72 -11.19
N GLU A 18 -5.81 -0.78 -12.18
CA GLU A 18 -5.99 -1.99 -12.97
C GLU A 18 -4.74 -2.20 -13.82
N LEU A 19 -4.07 -3.34 -13.66
CA LEU A 19 -2.94 -3.68 -14.51
C LEU A 19 -3.45 -4.28 -15.82
N PRO A 20 -2.84 -3.92 -16.97
CA PRO A 20 -3.06 -4.67 -18.20
C PRO A 20 -2.77 -6.15 -17.96
N ALA A 21 -3.60 -7.06 -18.49
CA ALA A 21 -3.47 -8.50 -18.25
C ALA A 21 -2.05 -9.04 -18.53
N GLU A 22 -1.42 -8.56 -19.62
CA GLU A 22 -0.04 -8.92 -20.00
C GLU A 22 1.02 -8.53 -18.94
N VAL A 23 0.71 -7.52 -18.11
CA VAL A 23 1.55 -7.05 -17.01
C VAL A 23 1.19 -7.78 -15.73
N ALA A 24 -0.10 -7.93 -15.42
CA ALA A 24 -0.58 -8.59 -14.21
C ALA A 24 0.00 -10.01 -14.05
N ASP A 25 0.00 -10.80 -15.13
CA ASP A 25 0.52 -12.18 -15.13
C ASP A 25 2.04 -12.28 -14.91
N THR A 26 2.76 -11.18 -15.11
CA THR A 26 4.23 -11.12 -15.00
C THR A 26 4.69 -10.28 -13.83
N TYR A 27 3.77 -9.67 -13.08
CA TYR A 27 4.09 -8.78 -12.00
C TYR A 27 4.53 -9.59 -10.78
N ASP A 28 5.81 -9.49 -10.44
CA ASP A 28 6.41 -10.17 -9.30
C ASP A 28 6.54 -9.20 -8.12
N ILE A 29 5.71 -9.41 -7.11
CA ILE A 29 5.73 -8.60 -5.88
C ILE A 29 7.02 -8.85 -5.07
N ASP A 30 7.62 -10.03 -5.18
CA ASP A 30 8.91 -10.35 -4.55
C ASP A 30 10.05 -9.58 -5.21
N GLN A 31 9.97 -9.43 -6.54
CA GLN A 31 10.91 -8.59 -7.30
C GLN A 31 10.78 -7.12 -6.89
N LEU A 32 9.56 -6.58 -6.76
CA LEU A 32 9.34 -5.21 -6.31
C LEU A 32 10.00 -4.96 -4.94
N GLY A 33 9.78 -5.86 -3.98
CA GLY A 33 10.39 -5.75 -2.65
C GLY A 33 11.93 -5.76 -2.71
N THR A 34 12.50 -6.60 -3.59
CA THR A 34 13.95 -6.66 -3.82
C THR A 34 14.50 -5.36 -4.41
N GLU A 35 13.81 -4.78 -5.38
CA GLU A 35 14.20 -3.51 -6.01
C GLU A 35 14.10 -2.33 -5.05
N LEU A 36 13.05 -2.29 -4.21
CA LEU A 36 12.90 -1.30 -3.14
C LEU A 36 14.05 -1.42 -2.13
N ALA A 37 14.37 -2.64 -1.68
CA ALA A 37 15.51 -2.90 -0.78
C ALA A 37 16.85 -2.39 -1.33
N ALA A 38 17.04 -2.44 -2.65
CA ALA A 38 18.25 -1.93 -3.31
C ALA A 38 18.33 -0.38 -3.37
N SER A 39 17.22 0.32 -3.09
CA SER A 39 17.08 1.78 -3.21
C SER A 39 17.21 2.54 -1.89
N ASN A 40 17.86 1.98 -0.87
CA ASN A 40 17.87 2.47 0.52
C ASN A 40 16.47 2.55 1.16
N THR A 41 15.50 1.80 0.63
CA THR A 41 14.17 1.67 1.22
C THR A 41 14.13 0.33 1.94
N THR A 42 13.75 0.30 3.21
CA THR A 42 13.46 -0.95 3.91
C THR A 42 12.21 -1.55 3.28
N ALA A 43 12.29 -2.80 2.81
CA ALA A 43 11.15 -3.50 2.24
C ALA A 43 10.96 -4.84 2.97
N MET A 44 9.71 -5.16 3.29
CA MET A 44 9.33 -6.41 3.95
C MET A 44 8.13 -7.04 3.24
N PHE A 45 8.22 -8.34 3.04
CA PHE A 45 7.11 -9.13 2.53
C PHE A 45 6.08 -9.36 3.63
N ALA A 46 4.82 -9.13 3.29
CA ALA A 46 3.68 -9.26 4.19
C ALA A 46 2.54 -10.00 3.50
N ASP A 47 1.67 -10.59 4.31
CA ASP A 47 0.37 -11.10 3.89
C ASP A 47 -0.69 -10.14 4.44
N LEU A 48 -1.40 -9.44 3.56
CA LEU A 48 -2.48 -8.54 3.91
C LEU A 48 -3.81 -9.21 3.58
N SER A 49 -4.33 -9.99 4.54
CA SER A 49 -5.60 -10.70 4.42
C SER A 49 -5.62 -11.74 3.29
N GLY A 50 -4.54 -12.51 3.14
CA GLY A 50 -4.38 -13.52 2.08
C GLY A 50 -3.85 -12.98 0.76
N ILE A 51 -3.57 -11.68 0.67
CA ILE A 51 -2.95 -11.05 -0.50
C ILE A 51 -1.46 -10.80 -0.23
N PRO A 52 -0.56 -11.34 -1.07
CA PRO A 52 0.86 -11.01 -1.02
C PRO A 52 1.08 -9.51 -1.19
N ALA A 53 1.86 -8.93 -0.29
CA ALA A 53 2.15 -7.51 -0.26
C ALA A 53 3.62 -7.23 0.07
N VAL A 54 4.08 -6.06 -0.34
CA VAL A 54 5.33 -5.46 0.12
C VAL A 54 4.98 -4.24 0.94
N ILE A 55 5.41 -4.19 2.18
CA ILE A 55 5.44 -2.97 2.99
C ILE A 55 6.83 -2.38 2.84
N PHE A 56 6.92 -1.07 2.69
CA PHE A 56 8.18 -0.38 2.50
C PHE A 56 8.27 0.92 3.29
N GLU A 57 9.46 1.26 3.73
CA GLU A 57 9.75 2.43 4.55
C GLU A 57 11.08 3.06 4.14
N ASN A 58 11.09 4.38 4.04
CA ASN A 58 12.27 5.18 3.74
C ASN A 58 12.38 6.28 4.80
N ASP A 59 13.23 6.03 5.79
CA ASP A 59 13.45 6.93 6.92
C ASP A 59 14.06 8.26 6.46
N GLU A 60 14.88 8.28 5.40
CA GLU A 60 15.52 9.51 4.90
C GLU A 60 14.50 10.51 4.30
N THR A 61 13.37 10.02 3.83
CA THR A 61 12.32 10.83 3.18
C THR A 61 11.01 10.86 3.96
N CYS A 62 10.96 10.24 5.15
CA CYS A 62 9.77 10.11 5.98
C CYS A 62 8.58 9.51 5.18
N ILE A 63 8.85 8.49 4.36
CA ILE A 63 7.86 7.81 3.52
C ILE A 63 7.67 6.38 4.02
N SER A 64 6.42 5.97 4.23
CA SER A 64 6.04 4.56 4.36
C SER A 64 5.00 4.22 3.32
N GLY A 65 4.92 2.96 2.92
CA GLY A 65 3.90 2.50 2.01
C GLY A 65 3.70 1.01 2.01
N PHE A 66 2.72 0.59 1.25
CA PHE A 66 2.52 -0.80 0.88
C PHE A 66 2.15 -0.88 -0.60
N SER A 67 2.45 -2.02 -1.20
CA SER A 67 1.97 -2.41 -2.53
C SER A 67 1.45 -3.83 -2.44
N MET A 68 0.31 -4.10 -3.07
CA MET A 68 -0.27 -5.45 -3.17
C MET A 68 -0.91 -5.65 -4.52
N LEU A 69 -0.93 -6.89 -5.00
CA LEU A 69 -1.55 -7.30 -6.26
C LEU A 69 -2.70 -8.26 -5.96
N THR A 70 -3.91 -7.89 -6.33
CA THR A 70 -5.10 -8.75 -6.18
C THR A 70 -5.10 -9.84 -7.25
N GLU A 71 -5.80 -10.95 -7.01
CA GLU A 71 -6.01 -12.00 -8.01
C GLU A 71 -6.72 -11.48 -9.28
N ASP A 72 -7.59 -10.47 -9.12
CA ASP A 72 -8.28 -9.79 -10.22
C ASP A 72 -7.37 -8.86 -11.05
N GLY A 73 -6.07 -8.80 -10.78
CA GLY A 73 -5.11 -7.99 -11.54
C GLY A 73 -5.07 -6.51 -11.15
N TYR A 74 -5.60 -6.13 -9.99
CA TYR A 74 -5.50 -4.77 -9.48
C TYR A 74 -4.28 -4.62 -8.58
N MET A 75 -3.48 -3.60 -8.87
CA MET A 75 -2.46 -3.12 -7.96
C MET A 75 -3.06 -2.08 -7.03
N ILE A 76 -2.83 -2.26 -5.73
CA ILE A 76 -3.23 -1.33 -4.70
C ILE A 76 -1.97 -0.84 -4.00
N GLN A 77 -1.72 0.46 -4.08
CA GLN A 77 -0.58 1.10 -3.42
C GLN A 77 -1.07 2.16 -2.46
N GLY A 78 -0.65 2.06 -1.20
CA GLY A 78 -0.82 3.10 -0.21
C GLY A 78 0.52 3.71 0.12
N VAL A 79 0.59 5.04 0.13
CA VAL A 79 1.79 5.79 0.51
C VAL A 79 1.40 6.86 1.52
N ILE A 80 2.17 6.93 2.60
CA ILE A 80 2.19 8.03 3.53
C ILE A 80 3.52 8.75 3.42
N SER A 81 3.44 10.07 3.37
CA SER A 81 4.61 10.95 3.46
C SER A 81 4.36 11.97 4.56
N ALA A 82 5.28 12.04 5.51
CA ALA A 82 5.33 13.10 6.50
C ALA A 82 6.36 14.17 6.09
N PRO A 83 6.17 15.45 6.46
CA PRO A 83 7.12 16.52 6.14
C PRO A 83 8.33 16.58 7.10
N SER A 84 8.32 15.80 8.20
CA SER A 84 9.42 15.73 9.17
C SER A 84 9.37 14.41 9.96
N ASP A 85 10.52 14.02 10.54
CA ASP A 85 10.65 12.82 11.38
C ASP A 85 9.68 12.83 12.57
N ASP A 86 9.52 13.98 13.26
CA ASP A 86 8.58 14.09 14.39
C ASP A 86 7.14 13.73 13.99
N GLN A 87 6.72 14.15 12.78
CA GLN A 87 5.38 13.83 12.26
C GLN A 87 5.30 12.40 11.73
N TYR A 88 6.41 11.87 11.21
CA TYR A 88 6.50 10.47 10.81
C TYR A 88 6.32 9.54 12.02
N GLU A 89 6.96 9.84 13.15
CA GLU A 89 6.78 9.08 14.39
C GLU A 89 5.36 9.21 14.94
N GLU A 90 4.74 10.39 14.84
CA GLU A 90 3.34 10.62 15.25
C GLU A 90 2.35 9.82 14.39
N TYR A 91 2.53 9.79 13.07
CA TYR A 91 1.58 9.18 12.13
C TYR A 91 1.94 7.75 11.70
N GLY A 92 3.14 7.26 11.98
CA GLY A 92 3.56 5.88 11.69
C GLY A 92 2.60 4.83 12.25
N PRO A 93 2.14 4.94 13.52
CA PRO A 93 1.12 4.03 14.06
C PRO A 93 -0.24 4.13 13.34
N VAL A 94 -0.61 5.31 12.84
CA VAL A 94 -1.82 5.51 12.04
C VAL A 94 -1.69 4.78 10.70
N PHE A 95 -0.52 4.84 10.07
CA PHE A 95 -0.24 4.07 8.86
C PHE A 95 -0.37 2.57 9.09
N GLY A 96 0.26 2.04 10.15
CA GLY A 96 0.16 0.63 10.50
C GLY A 96 -1.28 0.18 10.68
N ASN A 97 -2.11 1.00 11.35
CA ASN A 97 -3.53 0.72 11.52
C ASN A 97 -4.31 0.76 10.20
N ILE A 98 -4.02 1.73 9.31
CA ILE A 98 -4.65 1.80 7.98
C ILE A 98 -4.29 0.54 7.20
N THR A 99 -3.01 0.19 7.11
CA THR A 99 -2.52 -0.99 6.38
C THR A 99 -3.14 -2.28 6.91
N MET A 100 -3.25 -2.45 8.23
CA MET A 100 -3.92 -3.60 8.86
C MET A 100 -5.44 -3.61 8.69
N SER A 101 -6.06 -2.46 8.44
CA SER A 101 -7.51 -2.36 8.20
C SER A 101 -7.93 -2.67 6.77
N ILE A 102 -6.96 -2.83 5.86
CA ILE A 102 -7.23 -3.18 4.48
C ILE A 102 -7.70 -4.63 4.44
N SER A 103 -8.99 -4.78 4.17
CA SER A 103 -9.61 -6.05 3.84
C SER A 103 -10.07 -5.97 2.39
N PRO A 104 -9.51 -6.80 1.48
CA PRO A 104 -10.08 -6.93 0.15
C PRO A 104 -11.51 -7.43 0.33
N THR A 105 -12.47 -6.69 -0.23
CA THR A 105 -13.85 -7.16 -0.33
C THR A 105 -13.90 -8.06 -1.55
N GLU A 106 -14.39 -9.29 -1.40
CA GLU A 106 -14.71 -10.13 -2.57
C GLU A 106 -15.68 -9.32 -3.44
N THR A 107 -15.33 -9.13 -4.71
CA THR A 107 -16.27 -8.58 -5.69
C THR A 107 -17.43 -9.57 -5.78
N GLU A 108 -18.56 -9.25 -5.15
CA GLU A 108 -19.79 -10.02 -5.37
C GLU A 108 -20.08 -9.97 -6.87
N ALA A 109 -19.88 -11.09 -7.56
CA ALA A 109 -20.25 -11.21 -8.96
C ALA A 109 -21.74 -10.87 -9.07
N GLU A 110 -22.07 -9.69 -9.61
CA GLU A 110 -23.43 -9.35 -10.00
C GLU A 110 -23.88 -10.43 -10.97
N THR A 111 -24.67 -11.37 -10.45
CA THR A 111 -25.34 -12.34 -11.27
C THR A 111 -26.41 -11.56 -12.00
N GLU A 112 -26.09 -11.15 -13.22
CA GLU A 112 -27.03 -10.54 -14.17
C GLU A 112 -28.15 -11.58 -14.41
N ALA A 113 -29.18 -11.53 -13.59
CA ALA A 113 -30.40 -12.29 -13.80
C ALA A 113 -31.14 -11.59 -14.94
N ALA A 114 -30.88 -12.08 -16.16
CA ALA A 114 -31.73 -11.82 -17.30
C ALA A 114 -33.16 -12.30 -16.98
N GLU A 115 -34.11 -11.37 -16.90
CA GLU A 115 -35.55 -11.61 -17.08
C GLU A 115 -36.05 -10.90 -18.33
#